data_AF-X1AK19-F1
#
_entry.id   AF-X1AK19-F1
#
_cell.length_a   1.000
_cell.length_b   1.000
_cell.length_c   1.000
_cell.angle_alpha   90.00
_cell.angle_beta   90.00
_cell.angle_gamma   90.00
#
_symmetry.space_group_name_H-M   'P 1'
#
loop_
_entity.id
_entity.type
_entity.pdbx_description
1 polymer ?
#
loop_
_entity_poly.entity_id
_entity_poly.type
_entity_poly.pdbx_seq_one_letter_code
_entity_poly.pdbx_strand_id
1 'polypeptide(L)'
;MTTFFTADNHFGHANIIRYCNRPFQSVEEMDETMIANRNEVVGHDDIVYDLADFTLGNKLTARRYFSRLNGQTRVLCNPWHHDKRWLGGEYYSRSGGVEYMKSIVILEYDPPIVLCHYPFA
;
A
#
# COMPACT_ATOMS: atom_id res chain seq x y z
N MET A 1 -12.75 4.13 -14.30
CA MET A 1 -11.87 4.55 -13.20
C MET A 1 -12.62 4.34 -11.91
N THR A 2 -12.19 3.32 -11.17
CA THR A 2 -12.68 2.93 -9.86
C THR A 2 -11.65 3.32 -8.81
N THR A 3 -12.11 3.69 -7.60
CA THR A 3 -11.24 3.98 -6.48
C THR A 3 -11.23 2.79 -5.52
N PHE A 4 -10.05 2.28 -5.23
CA PHE A 4 -9.81 1.21 -4.27
C PHE A 4 -9.06 1.74 -3.04
N PHE A 5 -9.25 1.06 -1.93
CA PHE A 5 -8.60 1.35 -0.65
C PHE A 5 -7.98 0.06 -0.11
N THR A 6 -6.75 0.15 0.39
CA THR A 6 -6.04 -0.94 1.05
C THR A 6 -5.15 -0.39 2.15
N ALA A 7 -4.71 -1.22 3.07
CA ALA A 7 -3.77 -0.86 4.12
C ALA A 7 -2.94 -2.09 4.51
N ASP A 8 -1.87 -1.90 5.29
CA ASP A 8 -1.18 -2.99 6.00
C ASP A 8 -0.67 -4.10 5.09
N ASN A 9 -0.23 -3.74 3.88
CA ASN A 9 0.26 -4.72 2.92
C ASN A 9 1.44 -5.52 3.51
N HIS A 10 2.34 -4.83 4.23
CA HIS A 10 3.47 -5.45 4.91
C HIS A 10 4.33 -6.33 4.00
N PHE A 11 4.50 -5.92 2.74
CA PHE A 11 5.27 -6.68 1.77
C PHE A 11 6.68 -6.99 2.30
N GLY A 12 7.09 -8.25 2.18
CA GLY A 12 8.39 -8.73 2.66
C GLY A 12 8.51 -8.89 4.18
N HIS A 13 7.43 -8.72 4.97
CA HIS A 13 7.45 -8.87 6.42
C HIS A 13 7.10 -10.30 6.86
N ALA A 14 8.05 -11.25 6.80
CA ALA A 14 7.78 -12.67 7.11
C ALA A 14 7.10 -12.92 8.49
N ASN A 15 7.47 -12.16 9.53
CA ASN A 15 6.89 -12.34 10.87
C ASN A 15 5.41 -11.93 10.95
N ILE A 16 4.89 -11.12 10.02
CA ILE A 16 3.48 -10.69 10.03
C ILE A 16 2.53 -11.86 9.85
N ILE A 17 2.97 -12.91 9.15
CA ILE A 17 2.20 -14.13 8.94
C ILE A 17 1.79 -14.72 10.29
N ARG A 18 2.76 -14.87 11.19
CA ARG A 18 2.51 -15.36 12.54
C ARG A 18 1.75 -14.35 13.40
N TYR A 19 2.13 -13.07 13.36
CA TYR A 19 1.53 -12.06 14.24
C TYR A 19 0.06 -11.76 13.94
N CYS A 20 -0.34 -11.86 12.69
CA CYS A 20 -1.70 -11.58 12.24
C CYS A 20 -2.45 -12.85 11.78
N ASN A 21 -1.89 -14.04 12.00
CA ASN A 21 -2.43 -15.32 11.52
C ASN A 21 -2.79 -15.29 10.02
N ARG A 22 -1.93 -14.69 9.18
CA ARG A 22 -2.18 -14.66 7.74
C ARG A 22 -2.06 -16.09 7.18
N PRO A 23 -2.92 -16.50 6.24
CA PRO A 23 -3.01 -17.90 5.79
C PRO A 23 -1.95 -18.24 4.73
N PHE A 24 -0.67 -17.98 5.03
CA PHE A 24 0.45 -18.20 4.10
C PHE A 24 1.56 -19.00 4.78
N GLN A 25 2.23 -19.86 4.02
CA GLN A 25 3.36 -20.66 4.52
C GLN A 25 4.68 -19.90 4.43
N SER A 26 4.81 -18.96 3.50
CA SER A 26 6.00 -18.13 3.33
C SER A 26 5.68 -16.68 2.95
N VAL A 27 6.67 -15.79 3.13
CA VAL A 27 6.55 -14.38 2.75
C VAL A 27 6.47 -14.19 1.25
N GLU A 28 7.14 -15.06 0.48
CA GLU A 28 7.09 -15.07 -0.97
C GLU A 28 5.68 -15.44 -1.45
N GLU A 29 5.08 -16.50 -0.89
CA GLU A 29 3.70 -16.90 -1.21
C GLU A 29 2.71 -15.76 -0.92
N MET A 30 2.83 -15.13 0.26
CA MET A 30 2.01 -13.99 0.65
C MET A 30 2.14 -12.82 -0.33
N ASP A 31 3.38 -12.38 -0.58
CA ASP A 31 3.66 -11.22 -1.43
C ASP A 31 3.15 -11.45 -2.86
N GLU A 32 3.42 -12.62 -3.45
CA GLU A 32 2.97 -12.97 -4.79
C GLU A 32 1.44 -13.04 -4.89
N THR A 33 0.79 -13.64 -3.90
CA THR A 33 -0.68 -13.74 -3.86
C THR A 33 -1.32 -12.37 -3.76
N MET A 34 -0.81 -11.50 -2.87
CA MET A 34 -1.34 -10.14 -2.69
C MET A 34 -1.15 -9.28 -3.95
N ILE A 35 -0.01 -9.40 -4.63
CA ILE A 35 0.24 -8.71 -5.91
C ILE A 35 -0.72 -9.22 -6.99
N ALA A 36 -0.91 -10.53 -7.09
CA ALA A 36 -1.82 -11.14 -8.06
C ALA A 36 -3.27 -10.66 -7.85
N ASN A 37 -3.77 -10.75 -6.61
CA ASN A 37 -5.13 -10.31 -6.25
C ASN A 37 -5.37 -8.84 -6.58
N ARG A 38 -4.41 -7.97 -6.26
CA ARG A 38 -4.51 -6.54 -6.61
C ARG A 38 -4.57 -6.36 -8.13
N ASN A 39 -3.68 -6.99 -8.88
CA ASN A 39 -3.59 -6.82 -10.32
C ASN A 39 -4.74 -7.46 -11.09
N GLU A 40 -5.44 -8.44 -10.51
CA GLU A 40 -6.64 -9.07 -11.06
C GLU A 40 -7.84 -8.11 -11.05
N VAL A 41 -7.96 -7.28 -10.00
CA VAL A 41 -9.12 -6.41 -9.79
C VAL A 41 -8.86 -4.95 -10.19
N VAL A 42 -7.63 -4.47 -9.97
CA VAL A 42 -7.26 -3.07 -10.23
C VAL A 42 -6.72 -2.91 -11.65
N GLY A 43 -7.40 -2.11 -12.45
CA GLY A 43 -6.97 -1.71 -13.78
C GLY A 43 -5.87 -0.64 -13.78
N HIS A 44 -5.28 -0.38 -14.94
CA HIS A 44 -4.20 0.62 -15.05
C HIS A 44 -4.66 2.06 -14.78
N ASP A 45 -5.92 2.37 -15.11
CA ASP A 45 -6.49 3.72 -14.94
C ASP A 45 -7.20 3.92 -13.59
N ASP A 46 -7.21 2.90 -12.72
CA ASP A 46 -7.85 2.97 -11.42
C ASP A 46 -6.95 3.64 -10.38
N ILE A 47 -7.55 4.13 -9.29
CA ILE A 47 -6.83 4.77 -8.19
C ILE A 47 -6.78 3.79 -7.01
N VAL A 48 -5.62 3.67 -6.38
CA VAL A 48 -5.45 2.90 -5.14
C VAL A 48 -4.92 3.79 -4.05
N TYR A 49 -5.71 4.00 -3.00
CA TYR A 49 -5.24 4.58 -1.75
C TYR A 49 -4.67 3.47 -0.86
N ASP A 50 -3.38 3.57 -0.56
CA ASP A 50 -2.67 2.70 0.38
C ASP A 50 -2.51 3.46 1.71
N LEU A 51 -3.21 3.02 2.76
CA LEU A 51 -3.30 3.71 4.04
C LEU A 51 -2.14 3.34 4.97
N ALA A 52 -0.91 3.38 4.45
CA ALA A 52 0.35 3.07 5.12
C ALA A 52 0.60 1.58 5.42
N ASP A 53 1.79 1.30 5.95
CA ASP A 53 2.32 -0.02 6.25
C ASP A 53 2.55 -0.89 5.01
N PHE A 54 3.11 -0.24 3.99
CA PHE A 54 3.38 -0.88 2.71
C PHE A 54 4.47 -1.95 2.83
N THR A 55 5.61 -1.63 3.45
CA THR A 55 6.73 -2.56 3.67
C THR A 55 7.66 -2.10 4.79
N LEU A 56 8.30 -3.06 5.48
CA LEU A 56 9.42 -2.81 6.40
C LEU A 56 10.78 -2.67 5.69
N GLY A 57 10.80 -2.85 4.37
CA GLY A 57 12.00 -2.78 3.55
C GLY A 57 12.55 -1.37 3.38
N ASN A 58 13.68 -1.29 2.69
CA ASN A 58 14.29 -0.02 2.29
C ASN A 58 13.71 0.51 0.96
N LYS A 59 14.23 1.63 0.47
CA LYS A 59 13.84 2.22 -0.84
C LYS A 59 13.90 1.22 -2.00
N LEU A 60 14.91 0.36 -2.07
CA LEU A 60 15.03 -0.64 -3.14
C LEU A 60 13.90 -1.68 -3.06
N THR A 61 13.56 -2.09 -1.84
CA THR A 61 12.48 -3.05 -1.58
C THR A 61 11.13 -2.46 -1.95
N ALA A 62 10.82 -1.24 -1.49
CA ALA A 62 9.60 -0.53 -1.86
C ALA A 62 9.47 -0.36 -3.37
N ARG A 63 10.56 0.03 -4.06
CA ARG A 63 10.59 0.15 -5.53
C ARG A 63 10.24 -1.16 -6.23
N ARG A 64 10.78 -2.29 -5.74
CA ARG A 64 10.51 -3.62 -6.31
C ARG A 64 9.04 -4.00 -6.21
N TYR A 65 8.37 -3.65 -5.11
CA TYR A 65 6.94 -3.94 -4.95
C TYR A 65 6.09 -3.00 -5.77
N PHE A 66 6.28 -1.67 -5.66
CA PHE A 66 5.48 -0.71 -6.41
C PHE A 66 5.48 -0.98 -7.91
N SER A 67 6.65 -1.28 -8.51
CA SER A 67 6.77 -1.51 -9.96
C SER A 67 5.98 -2.71 -10.50
N ARG A 68 5.41 -3.52 -9.60
CA ARG A 68 4.62 -4.70 -9.94
C ARG A 68 3.11 -4.50 -9.81
N LEU A 69 2.68 -3.35 -9.28
CA LEU A 69 1.28 -3.10 -8.94
C LEU A 69 0.58 -2.26 -10.01
N ASN A 70 -0.65 -2.64 -10.34
CA ASN A 70 -1.58 -1.84 -11.14
C ASN A 70 -2.24 -0.75 -10.29
N GLY A 71 -2.74 0.27 -10.97
CA GLY A 71 -3.45 1.41 -10.40
C GLY A 71 -2.52 2.54 -9.98
N GLN A 72 -2.98 3.77 -10.20
CA GLN A 72 -2.32 4.99 -9.75
C GLN A 72 -2.32 4.98 -8.22
N THR A 73 -1.15 4.79 -7.64
CA THR A 73 -1.02 4.53 -6.21
C THR A 73 -0.80 5.83 -5.44
N ARG A 74 -1.63 6.07 -4.43
CA ARG A 74 -1.55 7.17 -3.47
C ARG A 74 -1.27 6.60 -2.09
N VAL A 75 -0.12 6.89 -1.51
CA VAL A 75 0.26 6.34 -0.19
C VAL A 75 0.16 7.41 0.87
N LEU A 76 -0.54 7.13 1.97
CA LEU A 76 -0.54 8.02 3.14
C LEU A 76 0.84 7.99 3.80
N CYS A 77 1.50 9.15 3.84
CA CYS A 77 2.78 9.29 4.52
C CYS A 77 2.61 9.21 6.03
N ASN A 78 3.13 8.14 6.63
CA ASN A 78 3.27 8.03 8.08
C ASN A 78 4.77 7.97 8.45
N PRO A 79 5.45 9.13 8.59
CA PRO A 79 6.90 9.19 8.78
C PRO A 79 7.39 8.55 10.09
N TRP A 80 6.49 8.28 11.03
CA TRP A 80 6.81 7.72 12.34
C TRP A 80 6.67 6.19 12.40
N HIS A 81 6.32 5.52 11.28
CA HIS A 81 5.96 4.10 11.29
C HIS A 81 6.81 3.21 10.36
N HIS A 82 6.28 2.07 9.95
CA HIS A 82 6.96 1.05 9.14
C HIS A 82 7.54 1.58 7.83
N ASP A 83 6.94 2.63 7.28
CA ASP A 83 7.33 3.20 6.00
C ASP A 83 8.54 4.16 6.05
N LYS A 84 8.99 4.55 7.24
CA LYS A 84 10.10 5.51 7.44
C LYS A 84 11.39 5.17 6.67
N ARG A 85 11.63 3.89 6.39
CA ARG A 85 12.83 3.38 5.72
C ARG A 85 12.84 3.63 4.22
N TRP A 86 11.69 3.96 3.64
CA TRP A 86 11.53 4.13 2.20
C TRP A 86 10.87 5.46 1.81
N LEU A 87 10.20 6.16 2.74
CA LEU A 87 9.68 7.50 2.49
C LEU A 87 10.76 8.47 1.96
N GLY A 88 10.33 9.40 1.10
CA GLY A 88 11.22 10.33 0.39
C GLY A 88 12.02 9.69 -0.74
N GLY A 89 11.57 8.55 -1.27
CA GLY A 89 12.04 8.02 -2.55
C GLY A 89 11.06 8.34 -3.67
N GLU A 90 11.51 8.27 -4.91
CA GLU A 90 10.63 8.28 -6.08
C GLU A 90 10.34 6.84 -6.51
N TYR A 91 9.04 6.55 -6.67
CA TYR A 91 8.54 5.22 -7.00
C TYR A 91 7.54 5.29 -8.14
N TYR A 92 7.47 4.20 -8.88
CA TYR A 92 6.60 4.05 -10.04
C TYR A 92 5.90 2.71 -9.93
N SER A 93 4.58 2.75 -10.06
CA SER A 93 3.73 1.61 -10.30
C SER A 93 3.69 1.27 -11.79
N ARG A 94 2.97 0.21 -12.17
CA ARG A 94 2.66 -0.06 -13.59
C ARG A 94 1.74 0.99 -14.21
N SER A 95 1.21 1.89 -13.40
CA SER A 95 0.27 2.95 -13.78
C SER A 95 0.85 4.36 -13.60
N GLY A 96 2.16 4.48 -13.38
CA GLY A 96 2.84 5.76 -13.24
C GLY A 96 3.35 6.04 -11.83
N GLY A 97 3.71 7.30 -11.57
CA GLY A 97 4.32 7.72 -10.30
C GLY A 97 3.44 7.43 -9.09
N VAL A 98 4.08 7.01 -7.99
CA VAL A 98 3.42 6.87 -6.69
C VAL A 98 3.34 8.24 -6.03
N GLU A 99 2.13 8.65 -5.67
CA GLU A 99 1.86 9.94 -5.04
C GLU A 99 1.87 9.81 -3.51
N TYR A 100 2.51 10.76 -2.84
CA TYR A 100 2.52 10.86 -1.39
C TYR A 100 1.39 11.74 -0.88
N MET A 101 0.59 11.19 0.02
CA MET A 101 -0.53 11.89 0.65
C MET A 101 -0.18 12.28 2.09
N LYS A 102 -0.94 13.21 2.66
CA LYS A 102 -0.87 13.53 4.10
C LYS A 102 -1.29 12.32 4.93
N SER A 103 -0.89 12.27 6.20
CA SER A 103 -1.26 11.18 7.13
C SER A 103 -2.78 11.08 7.40
N ILE A 104 -3.51 12.17 7.16
CA ILE A 104 -4.98 12.23 7.18
C ILE A 104 -5.43 12.95 5.91
N VAL A 105 -6.36 12.34 5.17
CA VAL A 105 -6.96 12.90 3.96
C VAL A 105 -8.48 12.84 4.10
N ILE A 106 -9.16 13.93 3.76
CA ILE A 106 -10.62 13.96 3.64
C ILE A 106 -10.94 13.95 2.14
N LEU A 107 -11.68 12.95 1.70
CA LEU A 107 -12.22 12.90 0.35
C LEU A 107 -13.62 13.54 0.36
N GLU A 108 -13.84 14.47 -0.59
CA GLU A 108 -15.09 15.22 -0.75
C GLU A 108 -16.18 14.36 -1.41
N TYR A 109 -16.68 13.39 -0.63
CA TYR A 109 -17.90 12.62 -0.90
C TYR A 109 -19.04 13.12 -0.01
N ASP A 110 -20.26 12.65 -0.27
CA ASP A 110 -21.41 12.86 0.62
C ASP A 110 -22.00 11.50 1.08
N PRO A 111 -21.78 11.08 2.34
CA PRO A 111 -20.98 11.77 3.36
C PRO A 111 -19.47 11.74 3.05
N PRO A 112 -18.67 12.66 3.63
CA PRO A 112 -17.23 12.69 3.39
C PRO A 112 -16.55 11.45 3.94
N ILE A 113 -15.48 11.01 3.26
CA ILE A 113 -14.69 9.85 3.67
C ILE A 113 -13.38 10.35 4.25
N VAL A 114 -13.10 9.96 5.50
CA VAL A 114 -11.82 10.26 6.17
C VAL A 114 -10.89 9.06 6.01
N LEU A 115 -9.73 9.29 5.40
CA LEU A 115 -8.66 8.31 5.29
C LEU A 115 -7.61 8.57 6.36
N CYS A 116 -7.36 7.58 7.20
CA CYS A 116 -6.34 7.58 8.23
C CYS A 116 -5.90 6.12 8.44
N HIS A 117 -4.61 5.90 8.67
CA HIS A 117 -4.10 4.58 9.05
C HIS A 117 -4.62 4.17 10.44
N TYR A 118 -4.70 5.12 11.37
CA TYR A 118 -5.12 4.86 12.73
C TYR A 118 -6.64 4.83 12.84
N PRO A 119 -7.22 3.80 13.48
CA PRO A 119 -8.63 3.81 13.83
C PRO A 119 -8.87 4.89 14.89
N PHE A 120 -9.86 5.76 14.66
CA PHE A 120 -10.35 6.67 15.69
C PHE A 120 -11.33 5.92 16.59
N ALA A 121 -11.19 6.11 17.90
CA ALA A 121 -12.12 5.63 18.92
C ALA A 121 -13.27 6.62 19.12
#